data_AF-A0A6J3J9M0-F1
#
_entry.id   AF-A0A6J3J9M0-F1
#
_cell.length_a   1.000
_cell.length_b   1.000
_cell.length_c   1.000
_cell.angle_alpha   90.00
_cell.angle_beta   90.00
_cell.angle_gamma   90.00
#
_symmetry.space_group_name_H-M   'P 1'
#
loop_
_entity.id
_entity.type
_entity.pdbx_description
1 polymer ?
#
loop_
_entity_poly.entity_id
_entity_poly.type
_entity_poly.pdbx_seq_one_letter_code
_entity_poly.pdbx_strand_id
1 'polypeptide(L)'
;MNTLMDVLRHRPGWVEVKDEGEWDFYWCDVSWLRENFDHTYMDEHVRISHFRNHYELTRKNYMVKNLKRFRKQLEREAGKLEAAKCDFFPKTFELPSEYHLFVEEFRKNPGITWIMKPVARSQGKGIFLFRRLKDIMDWRKDTRNSDDQKDDIPVENYVAQRYIENPYLIGGRKFDLRVYVLVMSYIPLRAWLYRDGFARFSNTRFTLNSIDDQYVHLTNVAVQKTSPDYHPKKGSKWMLQRFRQYLASKHGPQAVETLFRDMDNIFIKSLQSVQKVIISDKHCFELYGYDILIDQDLKPWLLEVNASPSLTASSQEDYELKTCLLEDTLHVVDMEARLTGREKRVGGFDLMWNDGPVSRDEGPPDLSGMGNFVTNTHLGCVNDRKKQLRQLFCSLQVQKKASN
;
A
#
# COMPACT_ATOMS: atom_id res chain seq x y z
N MET A 1 6.24 -20.18 -6.46
CA MET A 1 4.86 -20.65 -6.25
C MET A 1 3.92 -19.48 -6.52
N ASN A 2 2.89 -19.68 -7.34
CA ASN A 2 1.93 -18.65 -7.69
C ASN A 2 0.71 -18.79 -6.76
N THR A 3 0.75 -18.09 -5.62
CA THR A 3 -0.27 -18.24 -4.57
C THR A 3 -1.67 -17.92 -5.06
N LEU A 4 -1.82 -17.05 -6.06
CA LEU A 4 -3.12 -16.69 -6.61
C LEU A 4 -3.79 -17.88 -7.29
N MET A 5 -3.09 -18.52 -8.22
CA MET A 5 -3.62 -19.71 -8.91
C MET A 5 -3.88 -20.85 -7.93
N ASP A 6 -3.00 -21.02 -6.94
CA ASP A 6 -3.18 -22.01 -5.89
C ASP A 6 -4.48 -21.76 -5.11
N VAL A 7 -4.74 -20.52 -4.68
CA VAL A 7 -5.95 -20.14 -3.92
C VAL A 7 -7.22 -20.30 -4.76
N LEU A 8 -7.21 -19.83 -6.01
CA LEU A 8 -8.38 -19.89 -6.89
C LEU A 8 -8.77 -21.35 -7.21
N ARG A 9 -7.80 -22.21 -7.53
CA ARG A 9 -8.05 -23.62 -7.88
C ARG A 9 -8.52 -24.47 -6.71
N HIS A 10 -8.13 -24.13 -5.48
CA HIS A 10 -8.53 -24.86 -4.28
C HIS A 10 -9.81 -24.29 -3.64
N ARG A 11 -10.37 -23.21 -4.17
CA ARG A 11 -11.60 -22.63 -3.62
C ARG A 11 -12.81 -23.51 -3.99
N PRO A 12 -13.56 -24.03 -3.01
CA PRO A 12 -14.67 -24.93 -3.29
C PRO A 12 -15.73 -24.29 -4.20
N GLY A 13 -16.18 -25.04 -5.22
CA GLY A 13 -17.21 -24.60 -6.16
C GLY A 13 -16.69 -23.70 -7.30
N TRP A 14 -15.41 -23.34 -7.29
CA TRP A 14 -14.81 -22.53 -8.36
C TRP A 14 -14.23 -23.43 -9.44
N VAL A 15 -14.42 -23.04 -10.70
CA VAL A 15 -13.91 -23.75 -11.87
C VAL A 15 -13.12 -22.78 -12.74
N GLU A 16 -11.91 -23.16 -13.12
CA GLU A 16 -11.08 -22.38 -14.04
C GLU A 16 -11.69 -22.44 -15.45
N VAL A 17 -12.02 -21.28 -16.00
CA VAL A 17 -12.52 -21.12 -17.38
C VAL A 17 -11.36 -21.39 -18.35
N LYS A 18 -11.58 -22.26 -19.34
CA LYS A 18 -10.52 -22.72 -20.27
C LYS A 18 -10.52 -22.04 -21.65
N ASP A 19 -11.64 -21.42 -22.05
CA ASP A 19 -11.89 -20.82 -23.39
C ASP A 19 -12.47 -19.38 -23.26
N GLU A 20 -12.90 -18.76 -24.37
CA GLU A 20 -13.67 -17.48 -24.42
C GLU A 20 -15.08 -17.61 -23.79
N GLY A 21 -15.17 -18.23 -22.62
CA GLY A 21 -16.41 -18.39 -21.87
C GLY A 21 -16.70 -17.21 -20.95
N GLU A 22 -17.95 -17.12 -20.53
CA GLU A 22 -18.38 -16.22 -19.44
C GLU A 22 -17.65 -16.57 -18.14
N TRP A 23 -17.36 -15.56 -17.33
CA TRP A 23 -16.64 -15.69 -16.07
C TRP A 23 -17.30 -14.82 -14.99
N ASP A 24 -17.50 -15.38 -13.80
CA ASP A 24 -18.05 -14.65 -12.66
C ASP A 24 -17.00 -13.79 -11.95
N PHE A 25 -15.74 -14.20 -12.03
CA PHE A 25 -14.64 -13.57 -11.30
C PHE A 25 -13.38 -13.57 -12.14
N TYR A 26 -12.70 -12.42 -12.19
CA TYR A 26 -11.42 -12.32 -12.86
C TYR A 26 -10.40 -11.50 -12.08
N TRP A 27 -9.36 -12.19 -11.62
CA TRP A 27 -8.17 -11.55 -11.08
C TRP A 27 -7.27 -11.09 -12.22
N CYS A 28 -7.62 -9.97 -12.84
CA CYS A 28 -6.94 -9.45 -14.01
C CYS A 28 -5.62 -8.74 -13.65
N ASP A 29 -4.73 -8.64 -14.63
CA ASP A 29 -3.61 -7.70 -14.56
C ASP A 29 -4.01 -6.30 -15.05
N VAL A 30 -3.20 -5.30 -14.71
CA VAL A 30 -3.47 -3.89 -15.04
C VAL A 30 -3.44 -3.63 -16.56
N SER A 31 -2.67 -4.40 -17.34
CA SER A 31 -2.64 -4.26 -18.79
C SER A 31 -3.95 -4.74 -19.40
N TRP A 32 -4.45 -5.90 -18.96
CA TRP A 32 -5.75 -6.40 -19.38
C TRP A 32 -6.87 -5.40 -19.08
N LEU A 33 -6.90 -4.85 -17.85
CA LEU A 33 -7.91 -3.87 -17.45
C LEU A 33 -7.93 -2.67 -18.42
N ARG A 34 -6.75 -2.14 -18.75
CA ARG A 34 -6.62 -0.98 -19.65
C ARG A 34 -7.13 -1.28 -21.05
N GLU A 35 -6.91 -2.48 -21.55
CA GLU A 35 -7.23 -2.86 -22.94
C GLU A 35 -8.69 -3.30 -23.10
N ASN A 36 -9.28 -3.90 -22.07
CA ASN A 36 -10.54 -4.64 -22.23
C ASN A 36 -11.71 -4.05 -21.45
N PHE A 37 -11.49 -3.34 -20.33
CA PHE A 37 -12.57 -2.94 -19.43
C PHE A 37 -13.66 -2.11 -20.12
N ASP A 38 -13.28 -1.18 -20.99
CA ASP A 38 -14.22 -0.29 -21.71
C ASP A 38 -14.95 -0.96 -22.88
N HIS A 39 -14.48 -2.14 -23.27
CA HIS A 39 -14.99 -2.88 -24.43
C HIS A 39 -15.69 -4.17 -24.03
N THR A 40 -15.73 -4.49 -22.73
CA THR A 40 -16.30 -5.71 -22.19
C THR A 40 -17.60 -5.40 -21.46
N TYR A 41 -18.70 -6.03 -21.89
CA TYR A 41 -19.93 -6.05 -21.09
C TYR A 41 -19.74 -7.04 -19.94
N MET A 42 -20.11 -6.63 -18.72
CA MET A 42 -20.02 -7.45 -17.52
C MET A 42 -21.39 -7.52 -16.85
N ASP A 43 -21.84 -8.73 -16.53
CA ASP A 43 -23.04 -8.95 -15.76
C ASP A 43 -22.88 -8.47 -14.31
N GLU A 44 -24.00 -8.19 -13.64
CA GLU A 44 -24.00 -7.56 -12.30
C GLU A 44 -23.24 -8.36 -11.22
N HIS A 45 -23.22 -9.68 -11.33
CA HIS A 45 -22.53 -10.54 -10.37
C HIS A 45 -21.01 -10.55 -10.55
N VAL A 46 -20.52 -10.11 -11.72
CA VAL A 46 -19.12 -10.21 -12.10
C VAL A 46 -18.23 -9.35 -11.20
N ARG A 47 -17.07 -9.87 -10.81
CA ARG A 47 -16.07 -9.12 -10.04
C ARG A 47 -14.67 -9.18 -10.63
N ILE A 48 -13.97 -8.04 -10.61
CA ILE A 48 -12.58 -7.90 -11.08
C ILE A 48 -11.69 -7.17 -10.07
N SER A 49 -10.40 -7.49 -10.09
CA SER A 49 -9.43 -7.07 -9.06
C SER A 49 -8.79 -5.69 -9.24
N HIS A 50 -9.37 -4.80 -10.07
CA HIS A 50 -8.85 -3.44 -10.25
C HIS A 50 -9.92 -2.37 -10.51
N PHE A 51 -9.70 -1.16 -9.98
CA PHE A 51 -10.46 0.02 -10.42
C PHE A 51 -9.87 0.61 -11.71
N ARG A 52 -10.72 1.04 -12.65
CA ARG A 52 -10.33 1.54 -13.98
C ARG A 52 -9.18 2.56 -13.96
N ASN A 53 -9.27 3.56 -13.08
CA ASN A 53 -8.26 4.60 -12.92
C ASN A 53 -7.50 4.48 -11.59
N HIS A 54 -7.21 3.26 -11.13
CA HIS A 54 -6.43 2.98 -9.91
C HIS A 54 -5.10 3.77 -9.84
N TYR A 55 -4.54 4.11 -11.00
CA TYR A 55 -3.31 4.89 -11.15
C TYR A 55 -3.36 6.28 -10.50
N GLU A 56 -4.55 6.82 -10.21
CA GLU A 56 -4.71 8.06 -9.43
C GLU A 56 -4.12 7.96 -8.02
N LEU A 57 -4.13 6.75 -7.44
CA LEU A 57 -3.52 6.47 -6.15
C LEU A 57 -2.14 5.82 -6.27
N THR A 58 -1.90 5.03 -7.33
CA THR A 58 -0.71 4.17 -7.40
C THR A 58 0.44 4.75 -8.24
N ARG A 59 0.18 5.70 -9.15
CA ARG A 59 1.28 6.43 -9.82
C ARG A 59 1.79 7.54 -8.92
N LYS A 60 3.12 7.64 -8.80
CA LYS A 60 3.80 8.50 -7.81
C LYS A 60 3.42 9.98 -7.95
N ASN A 61 3.34 10.50 -9.18
CA ASN A 61 2.96 11.89 -9.45
C ASN A 61 1.50 12.17 -9.10
N TYR A 62 0.56 11.30 -9.52
CA TYR A 62 -0.87 11.48 -9.26
C TYR A 62 -1.20 11.31 -7.78
N MET A 63 -0.61 10.33 -7.09
CA MET A 63 -0.74 10.18 -5.64
C MET A 63 -0.38 11.47 -4.91
N VAL A 64 0.80 12.05 -5.22
CA VAL A 64 1.27 13.29 -4.60
C VAL A 64 0.37 14.47 -4.98
N LYS A 65 -0.05 14.57 -6.24
CA LYS A 65 -0.98 15.63 -6.71
C LYS A 65 -2.30 15.57 -5.95
N ASN A 66 -2.89 14.38 -5.81
CA ASN A 66 -4.15 14.15 -5.13
C ASN A 66 -4.04 14.43 -3.62
N LEU A 67 -2.96 13.98 -2.96
CA LEU A 67 -2.67 14.29 -1.56
C LEU A 67 -2.46 15.79 -1.31
N LYS A 68 -1.68 16.48 -2.16
CA LYS A 68 -1.49 17.95 -2.10
C LYS A 68 -2.82 18.69 -2.24
N ARG A 69 -3.67 18.28 -3.20
CA ARG A 69 -5.01 18.86 -3.41
C ARG A 69 -5.88 18.65 -2.17
N PHE A 70 -5.93 17.43 -1.67
CA PHE A 70 -6.74 17.06 -0.50
C PHE A 70 -6.31 17.80 0.77
N ARG A 71 -5.00 17.90 1.03
CA ARG A 71 -4.46 18.70 2.15
C ARG A 71 -4.91 20.17 2.07
N LYS A 72 -4.82 20.78 0.89
CA LYS A 72 -5.27 22.18 0.68
C LYS A 72 -6.78 22.34 0.89
N GLN A 73 -7.57 21.34 0.51
CA GLN A 73 -9.01 21.33 0.74
C GLN A 73 -9.32 21.24 2.24
N LEU A 74 -8.71 20.29 2.96
CA LEU A 74 -8.85 20.15 4.41
C LEU A 74 -8.43 21.42 5.16
N GLU A 75 -7.37 22.10 4.70
CA GLU A 75 -6.92 23.35 5.32
C GLU A 75 -7.98 24.46 5.21
N ARG A 76 -8.75 24.50 4.11
CA ARG A 76 -9.84 25.46 3.91
C ARG A 76 -11.11 25.09 4.70
N GLU A 77 -11.43 23.80 4.79
CA GLU A 77 -12.68 23.31 5.37
C GLU A 77 -12.60 23.09 6.89
N ALA A 78 -11.48 22.58 7.39
CA ALA A 78 -11.29 22.15 8.78
C ALA A 78 -10.06 22.80 9.47
N GLY A 79 -9.32 23.64 8.75
CA GLY A 79 -8.19 24.39 9.29
C GLY A 79 -6.85 23.64 9.27
N LYS A 80 -5.80 24.35 9.72
CA LYS A 80 -4.40 23.90 9.61
C LYS A 80 -4.09 22.63 10.40
N LEU A 81 -4.71 22.46 11.57
CA LEU A 81 -4.44 21.30 12.43
C LEU A 81 -4.91 19.99 11.79
N GLU A 82 -6.09 20.01 11.15
CA GLU A 82 -6.59 18.84 10.43
C GLU A 82 -5.79 18.58 9.15
N ALA A 83 -5.39 19.63 8.44
CA ALA A 83 -4.53 19.50 7.27
C ALA A 83 -3.14 18.93 7.61
N ALA A 84 -2.59 19.23 8.79
CA ALA A 84 -1.31 18.70 9.25
C ALA A 84 -1.33 17.17 9.41
N LYS A 85 -2.50 16.55 9.60
CA LYS A 85 -2.65 15.09 9.57
C LYS A 85 -2.36 14.49 8.20
N CYS A 86 -2.21 15.29 7.15
CA CYS A 86 -1.76 14.85 5.83
C CYS A 86 -0.24 14.96 5.63
N ASP A 87 0.52 15.42 6.62
CA ASP A 87 1.98 15.61 6.52
C ASP A 87 2.76 14.29 6.73
N PHE A 88 2.26 13.20 6.13
CA PHE A 88 2.82 11.85 6.19
C PHE A 88 3.49 11.41 4.89
N PHE A 89 3.65 12.29 3.91
CA PHE A 89 4.41 12.01 2.70
C PHE A 89 5.53 13.06 2.54
N PRO A 90 6.75 12.68 2.11
CA PRO A 90 7.83 13.64 1.99
C PRO A 90 7.54 14.69 0.91
N LYS A 91 8.11 15.89 1.06
CA LYS A 91 8.04 16.93 0.02
C LYS A 91 8.47 16.34 -1.32
N THR A 92 7.60 16.44 -2.31
CA THR A 92 7.76 15.80 -3.61
C THR A 92 7.35 16.75 -4.72
N PHE A 93 8.13 16.76 -5.80
CA PHE A 93 7.93 17.58 -6.98
C PHE A 93 7.96 16.71 -8.24
N GLU A 94 7.00 16.88 -9.13
CA GLU A 94 7.00 16.25 -10.45
C GLU A 94 7.91 17.03 -11.40
N LEU A 95 8.81 16.36 -12.11
CA LEU A 95 9.70 16.95 -13.09
C LEU A 95 9.33 16.46 -14.49
N PRO A 96 9.30 17.35 -15.50
CA PRO A 96 9.81 18.72 -15.47
C PRO A 96 8.81 19.81 -14.98
N SER A 97 7.54 19.47 -14.75
CA SER A 97 6.45 20.43 -14.51
C SER A 97 6.64 21.36 -13.29
N GLU A 98 7.17 20.85 -12.18
CA GLU A 98 7.43 21.59 -10.94
C GLU A 98 8.92 21.93 -10.74
N TYR A 99 9.74 21.94 -11.81
CA TYR A 99 11.20 22.14 -11.71
C TYR A 99 11.59 23.43 -10.97
N HIS A 100 10.93 24.56 -11.28
CA HIS A 100 11.24 25.84 -10.61
C HIS A 100 10.93 25.79 -9.11
N LEU A 101 9.79 25.23 -8.71
CA LEU A 101 9.41 25.05 -7.31
C LEU A 101 10.39 24.13 -6.58
N PHE A 102 10.82 23.06 -7.25
CA PHE A 102 11.84 22.15 -6.73
C PHE A 102 13.17 22.88 -6.50
N VAL A 103 13.66 23.66 -7.47
CA VAL A 103 14.93 24.40 -7.34
C VAL A 103 14.88 25.44 -6.21
N GLU A 104 13.75 26.12 -6.04
CA GLU A 104 13.56 27.04 -4.91
C GLU A 104 13.64 26.33 -3.56
N GLU A 105 12.94 25.20 -3.40
CA GLU A 105 12.98 24.40 -2.17
C GLU A 105 14.37 23.81 -1.92
N PHE A 106 15.05 23.37 -2.98
CA PHE A 106 16.41 22.83 -2.94
C PHE A 106 17.40 23.90 -2.45
N ARG A 107 17.30 25.13 -2.96
CA ARG A 107 18.16 26.26 -2.54
C ARG A 107 17.93 26.69 -1.10
N LYS A 108 16.70 26.57 -0.60
CA LYS A 108 16.37 26.89 0.81
C LYS A 108 16.99 25.89 1.79
N ASN A 109 17.27 24.67 1.36
CA ASN A 109 17.79 23.61 2.22
C ASN A 109 19.02 22.93 1.60
N PRO A 110 20.18 23.63 1.52
CA PRO A 110 21.38 23.09 0.91
C PRO A 110 21.89 21.86 1.67
N GLY A 111 22.38 20.86 0.95
CA GLY A 111 23.00 19.66 1.52
C GLY A 111 22.03 18.53 1.91
N ILE A 112 20.71 18.78 1.89
CA ILE A 112 19.71 17.72 2.09
C ILE A 112 19.77 16.71 0.95
N THR A 113 19.66 15.43 1.29
CA THR A 113 19.59 14.34 0.32
C THR A 113 18.19 14.25 -0.30
N TRP A 114 18.15 14.10 -1.63
CA TRP A 114 16.94 13.88 -2.39
C TRP A 114 17.00 12.53 -3.10
N ILE A 115 15.83 12.00 -3.43
CA ILE A 115 15.68 10.75 -4.19
C ILE A 115 14.87 11.04 -5.45
N MET A 116 15.44 10.65 -6.59
CA MET A 116 14.80 10.75 -7.89
C MET A 116 14.19 9.40 -8.25
N LYS A 117 12.90 9.38 -8.62
CA LYS A 117 12.19 8.13 -8.96
C LYS A 117 11.41 8.30 -10.26
N PRO A 118 11.49 7.36 -11.22
CA PRO A 118 10.64 7.40 -12.40
C PRO A 118 9.17 7.24 -12.00
N VAL A 119 8.27 7.98 -12.65
CA VAL A 119 6.84 8.00 -12.31
C VAL A 119 6.17 6.65 -12.54
N ALA A 120 6.48 6.00 -13.66
CA ALA A 120 5.80 4.79 -14.13
C ALA A 120 6.58 3.49 -13.85
N ARG A 121 7.79 3.56 -13.28
CA ARG A 121 8.60 2.37 -12.97
C ARG A 121 8.40 1.89 -11.53
N SER A 122 8.68 0.61 -11.33
CA SER A 122 8.62 -0.10 -10.06
C SER A 122 9.94 -0.85 -9.79
N GLN A 123 10.02 -1.58 -8.67
CA GLN A 123 11.15 -2.46 -8.31
C GLN A 123 12.50 -1.76 -8.06
N GLY A 124 12.52 -0.44 -7.91
CA GLY A 124 13.76 0.32 -7.65
C GLY A 124 14.55 0.70 -8.90
N LYS A 125 14.08 0.34 -10.10
CA LYS A 125 14.77 0.64 -11.36
C LYS A 125 14.74 2.15 -11.67
N GLY A 126 15.90 2.71 -12.01
CA GLY A 126 16.05 4.14 -12.34
C GLY A 126 16.01 5.08 -11.13
N ILE A 127 16.06 4.54 -9.91
CA ILE A 127 16.13 5.35 -8.70
C ILE A 127 17.57 5.71 -8.39
N PHE A 128 17.81 6.99 -8.09
CA PHE A 128 19.10 7.46 -7.59
C PHE A 128 18.92 8.55 -6.53
N LEU A 129 19.90 8.68 -5.67
CA LEU A 129 19.97 9.74 -4.67
C LEU A 129 20.89 10.85 -5.17
N PHE A 130 20.65 12.08 -4.73
CA PHE A 130 21.51 13.21 -5.08
C PHE A 130 21.50 14.27 -3.99
N ARG A 131 22.58 15.07 -3.94
CA ARG A 131 22.75 16.18 -2.99
C ARG A 131 23.08 17.49 -3.68
N ARG A 132 23.40 17.48 -4.98
CA ARG A 132 23.70 18.67 -5.78
C ARG A 132 22.83 18.66 -7.04
N LEU A 133 22.37 19.83 -7.47
CA LEU A 133 21.64 19.97 -8.74
C LEU A 133 22.48 19.52 -9.94
N LYS A 134 23.81 19.63 -9.85
CA LYS A 134 24.73 19.15 -10.88
C LYS A 134 24.58 17.64 -11.13
N ASP A 135 24.33 16.86 -10.09
CA ASP A 135 24.18 15.41 -10.20
C ASP A 135 22.97 15.04 -11.11
N ILE A 136 21.90 15.83 -11.10
CA ILE A 136 20.74 15.67 -12.01
C ILE A 136 21.14 15.98 -13.47
N MET A 137 21.93 17.03 -13.68
CA MET A 137 22.36 17.44 -15.01
C MET A 137 23.31 16.42 -15.64
N ASP A 138 24.24 15.90 -14.84
CA ASP A 138 25.20 14.89 -15.27
C ASP A 138 24.46 13.58 -15.62
N TRP A 139 23.53 13.12 -14.77
CA TRP A 139 22.67 11.96 -15.06
C TRP A 139 21.87 12.11 -16.37
N ARG A 140 21.33 13.31 -16.65
CA ARG A 140 20.58 13.58 -17.89
C ARG A 140 21.49 13.53 -19.13
N LYS A 141 22.77 13.88 -19.00
CA LYS A 141 23.76 13.79 -20.10
C LYS A 141 24.18 12.35 -20.35
N ASP A 142 24.46 11.58 -19.29
CA ASP A 142 24.85 10.18 -19.42
C ASP A 142 23.76 9.35 -20.09
N THR A 143 22.50 9.58 -19.72
CA THR A 143 21.34 8.92 -20.35
C THR A 143 21.19 9.27 -21.83
N ARG A 144 21.58 10.49 -22.24
CA ARG A 144 21.54 10.92 -23.65
C ARG A 144 22.71 10.39 -24.47
N ASN A 145 23.85 10.16 -23.84
CA ASN A 145 25.07 9.68 -24.50
C ASN A 145 25.11 8.14 -24.63
N SER A 146 24.34 7.40 -23.82
CA SER A 146 24.26 5.94 -23.89
C SER A 146 23.29 5.42 -24.96
N ASP A 147 22.34 6.25 -25.41
CA ASP A 147 21.33 5.86 -26.39
C ASP A 147 21.74 6.33 -27.80
N ASP A 148 22.47 5.47 -28.52
CA ASP A 148 22.69 5.54 -29.97
C ASP A 148 21.40 5.28 -30.80
N GLN A 149 20.21 5.58 -30.27
CA GLN A 149 18.93 5.32 -30.94
C GLN A 149 17.91 6.47 -30.79
N LYS A 150 17.72 7.18 -31.91
CA LYS A 150 16.52 7.85 -32.46
C LYS A 150 15.58 8.65 -31.53
N ASP A 151 15.54 9.95 -31.83
CA ASP A 151 14.52 11.03 -31.74
C ASP A 151 13.05 10.82 -31.27
N ASP A 152 12.63 9.69 -30.68
CA ASP A 152 11.22 9.48 -30.29
C ASP A 152 11.01 8.93 -28.86
N ILE A 153 12.04 8.92 -28.00
CA ILE A 153 11.86 8.49 -26.61
C ILE A 153 11.12 9.61 -25.84
N PRO A 154 9.88 9.38 -25.36
CA PRO A 154 9.16 10.39 -24.60
C PRO A 154 9.96 10.78 -23.35
N VAL A 155 10.02 12.08 -23.05
CA VAL A 155 10.67 12.59 -21.84
C VAL A 155 10.08 11.87 -20.64
N GLU A 156 10.85 10.97 -20.04
CA GLU A 156 10.38 10.20 -18.89
C GLU A 156 10.15 11.15 -17.71
N ASN A 157 8.94 11.13 -17.16
CA ASN A 157 8.60 11.95 -16.00
C ASN A 157 9.20 11.33 -14.74
N TYR A 158 9.75 12.18 -13.87
CA TYR A 158 10.33 11.78 -12.59
C TYR A 158 9.66 12.53 -11.45
N VAL A 159 9.74 11.96 -10.25
CA VAL A 159 9.47 12.67 -9.01
C VAL A 159 10.77 12.89 -8.24
N ALA A 160 11.06 14.14 -7.92
CA ALA A 160 12.10 14.53 -6.97
C ALA A 160 11.48 14.62 -5.58
N GLN A 161 11.87 13.72 -4.69
CA GLN A 161 11.31 13.60 -3.35
C GLN A 161 12.40 13.78 -2.30
N ARG A 162 12.10 14.48 -1.20
CA ARG A 162 13.02 14.59 -0.06
C ARG A 162 13.30 13.20 0.51
N TYR A 163 14.57 12.85 0.65
CA TYR A 163 14.95 11.56 1.24
C TYR A 163 14.78 11.61 2.76
N ILE A 164 14.31 10.51 3.34
CA ILE A 164 14.22 10.35 4.80
C ILE A 164 15.60 9.87 5.29
N GLU A 165 16.41 10.83 5.76
CA GLU A 165 17.81 10.64 6.15
C GLU A 165 17.97 9.88 7.49
N ASN A 166 16.98 9.95 8.37
CA ASN A 166 17.00 9.32 9.68
C ASN A 166 15.89 8.24 9.80
N PRO A 167 15.94 7.15 9.01
CA PRO A 167 14.99 6.07 9.15
C PRO A 167 15.17 5.36 10.50
N TYR A 168 14.11 4.78 11.05
CA TYR A 168 14.22 3.87 12.17
C TYR A 168 15.00 2.63 11.75
N LEU A 169 16.01 2.25 12.54
CA LEU A 169 16.90 1.13 12.24
C LEU A 169 16.72 -0.01 13.24
N ILE A 170 16.76 -1.24 12.74
CA ILE A 170 16.82 -2.46 13.56
C ILE A 170 18.10 -3.19 13.22
N GLY A 171 18.97 -3.39 14.22
CA GLY A 171 20.31 -3.95 13.99
C GLY A 171 21.15 -3.10 13.02
N GLY A 172 20.91 -1.79 12.95
CA GLY A 172 21.58 -0.88 12.02
C GLY A 172 21.12 -0.97 10.57
N ARG A 173 20.06 -1.72 10.25
CA ARG A 173 19.55 -1.90 8.89
C ARG A 173 18.25 -1.14 8.68
N LYS A 174 18.09 -0.56 7.49
CA LYS A 174 16.87 0.13 7.05
C LYS A 174 15.81 -0.91 6.70
N PHE A 175 14.55 -0.56 6.90
CA PHE A 175 13.44 -1.38 6.44
C PHE A 175 12.25 -0.52 6.02
N ASP A 176 11.36 -1.07 5.22
CA ASP A 176 10.03 -0.55 4.97
C ASP A 176 8.98 -1.60 5.34
N LEU A 177 7.75 -1.19 5.61
CA LEU A 177 6.62 -2.07 5.88
C LEU A 177 5.76 -2.22 4.62
N ARG A 178 5.43 -3.45 4.28
CA ARG A 178 4.34 -3.80 3.36
C ARG A 178 3.09 -4.10 4.16
N VAL A 179 2.05 -3.30 3.94
CA VAL A 179 0.71 -3.46 4.52
C VAL A 179 -0.33 -3.60 3.41
N TYR A 180 -1.38 -4.37 3.64
CA TYR A 180 -2.41 -4.65 2.63
C TYR A 180 -3.74 -3.99 3.00
N VAL A 181 -4.32 -3.25 2.05
CA VAL A 181 -5.61 -2.57 2.19
C VAL A 181 -6.51 -2.98 1.03
N LEU A 182 -7.65 -3.59 1.33
CA LEU A 182 -8.66 -3.98 0.35
C LEU A 182 -9.75 -2.91 0.27
N VAL A 183 -10.00 -2.37 -0.92
CA VAL A 183 -11.06 -1.39 -1.17
C VAL A 183 -12.14 -2.03 -2.02
N MET A 184 -13.37 -2.04 -1.49
CA MET A 184 -14.53 -2.64 -2.15
C MET A 184 -15.35 -1.61 -2.95
N SER A 185 -15.25 -0.33 -2.59
CA SER A 185 -15.92 0.77 -3.29
C SER A 185 -15.30 2.09 -2.85
N TYR A 186 -15.34 3.11 -3.71
CA TYR A 186 -15.06 4.51 -3.37
C TYR A 186 -16.34 5.34 -3.20
N ILE A 187 -17.49 4.84 -3.65
CA ILE A 187 -18.80 5.51 -3.57
C ILE A 187 -19.87 4.50 -3.13
N PRO A 188 -20.22 4.45 -1.83
CA PRO A 188 -19.48 5.03 -0.70
C PRO A 188 -18.13 4.35 -0.46
N LEU A 189 -17.18 5.03 0.21
CA LEU A 189 -15.88 4.44 0.50
C LEU A 189 -16.04 3.26 1.46
N ARG A 190 -15.56 2.08 1.07
CA ARG A 190 -15.51 0.89 1.91
C ARG A 190 -14.14 0.24 1.84
N ALA A 191 -13.40 0.29 2.95
CA ALA A 191 -12.02 -0.14 3.03
C ALA A 191 -11.78 -1.09 4.21
N TRP A 192 -10.95 -2.10 3.97
CA TRP A 192 -10.55 -3.12 4.91
C TRP A 192 -9.04 -3.15 5.05
N LEU A 193 -8.55 -3.21 6.28
CA LEU A 193 -7.13 -3.35 6.58
C LEU A 193 -6.82 -4.81 6.90
N TYR A 194 -5.82 -5.38 6.23
CA TYR A 194 -5.35 -6.71 6.61
C TYR A 194 -4.48 -6.62 7.86
N ARG A 195 -4.75 -7.48 8.84
CA ARG A 195 -4.04 -7.48 10.13
C ARG A 195 -2.57 -7.81 10.04
N ASP A 196 -2.15 -8.49 8.98
CA ASP A 196 -0.78 -8.94 8.83
C ASP A 196 -0.09 -8.29 7.63
N GLY A 197 1.22 -8.41 7.60
CA GLY A 197 2.09 -7.80 6.61
C GLY A 197 3.53 -8.15 6.95
N PHE A 198 4.49 -7.42 6.37
CA PHE A 198 5.90 -7.67 6.69
C PHE A 198 6.77 -6.43 6.57
N ALA A 199 7.77 -6.34 7.44
CA ALA A 199 8.90 -5.44 7.30
C ALA A 199 9.94 -6.07 6.37
N ARG A 200 10.40 -5.34 5.35
CA ARG A 200 11.48 -5.74 4.44
C ARG A 200 12.77 -5.01 4.79
N PHE A 201 13.81 -5.74 5.13
CA PHE A 201 15.10 -5.16 5.51
C PHE A 201 16.05 -5.03 4.33
N SER A 202 16.87 -3.98 4.35
CA SER A 202 18.11 -3.94 3.57
C SER A 202 19.07 -5.03 4.05
N ASN A 203 19.91 -5.54 3.15
CA ASN A 203 20.96 -6.49 3.54
C ASN A 203 22.13 -5.77 4.24
N THR A 204 22.42 -4.55 3.80
CA THR A 204 23.54 -3.72 4.31
C THR A 204 23.07 -2.80 5.44
N ARG A 205 24.00 -2.47 6.35
CA ARG A 205 23.78 -1.45 7.38
C ARG A 205 23.59 -0.07 6.73
N PHE A 206 22.66 0.70 7.28
CA PHE A 206 22.34 2.02 6.80
C PHE A 206 23.48 3.01 7.08
N THR A 207 23.85 3.80 6.09
CA THR A 207 24.81 4.90 6.19
C THR A 207 24.50 5.96 5.14
N LEU A 208 24.76 7.23 5.45
CA LEU A 208 24.65 8.34 4.49
C LEU A 208 26.00 8.72 3.87
N ASN A 209 27.07 8.00 4.20
CA ASN A 209 28.41 8.26 3.68
C ASN A 209 28.56 7.87 2.20
N SER A 210 27.76 6.90 1.73
CA SER A 210 27.74 6.44 0.34
C SER A 210 26.31 6.41 -0.18
N ILE A 211 25.84 7.54 -0.71
CA ILE A 211 24.47 7.68 -1.23
C ILE A 211 24.25 6.94 -2.56
N ASP A 212 25.34 6.62 -3.25
CA ASP A 212 25.33 5.92 -4.54
C ASP A 212 25.14 4.40 -4.37
N ASP A 213 25.36 3.87 -3.16
CA ASP A 213 25.12 2.45 -2.86
C ASP A 213 23.62 2.18 -2.70
N GLN A 214 23.00 1.73 -3.80
CA GLN A 214 21.58 1.38 -3.83
C GLN A 214 21.22 0.26 -2.84
N TYR A 215 22.15 -0.62 -2.45
CA TYR A 215 21.87 -1.72 -1.52
C TYR A 215 21.66 -1.24 -0.08
N VAL A 216 22.25 -0.09 0.28
CA VAL A 216 22.06 0.59 1.56
C VAL A 216 20.71 1.30 1.61
N HIS A 217 20.30 1.90 0.49
CA HIS A 217 19.21 2.87 0.45
C HIS A 217 17.87 2.33 -0.03
N LEU A 218 17.84 1.27 -0.84
CA LEU A 218 16.64 0.66 -1.43
C LEU A 218 16.37 -0.72 -0.82
N THR A 219 15.19 -0.93 -0.28
CA THR A 219 14.78 -2.18 0.40
C THR A 219 14.07 -3.17 -0.55
N ASN A 220 13.89 -2.81 -1.82
CA ASN A 220 13.22 -3.65 -2.81
C ASN A 220 13.97 -4.96 -3.01
N VAL A 221 13.23 -6.08 -2.94
CA VAL A 221 13.79 -7.44 -3.13
C VAL A 221 14.52 -7.58 -4.48
N ALA A 222 14.03 -6.91 -5.54
CA ALA A 222 14.66 -6.94 -6.86
C ALA A 222 16.08 -6.35 -6.85
N VAL A 223 16.31 -5.28 -6.08
CA VAL A 223 17.64 -4.70 -5.86
C VAL A 223 18.44 -5.58 -4.91
N GLN A 224 17.85 -5.98 -3.79
CA GLN A 224 18.58 -6.74 -2.76
C GLN A 224 19.05 -8.12 -3.23
N LYS A 225 18.40 -8.75 -4.22
CA LYS A 225 18.81 -10.03 -4.82
C LYS A 225 20.08 -9.94 -5.65
N THR A 226 20.42 -8.76 -6.19
CA THR A 226 21.66 -8.57 -6.96
C THR A 226 22.86 -8.25 -6.07
N SER A 227 22.63 -8.08 -4.76
CA SER A 227 23.70 -7.84 -3.79
C SER A 227 24.60 -9.08 -3.66
N PRO A 228 25.94 -8.93 -3.65
CA PRO A 228 26.88 -10.05 -3.45
C PRO A 228 26.63 -10.82 -2.15
N ASP A 229 26.12 -10.15 -1.11
CA ASP A 229 25.88 -10.72 0.21
C ASP A 229 24.47 -11.34 0.35
N TYR A 230 23.67 -11.36 -0.72
CA TYR A 230 22.31 -11.89 -0.67
C TYR A 230 22.30 -13.37 -0.30
N HIS A 231 21.69 -13.67 0.84
CA HIS A 231 21.47 -15.06 1.28
C HIS A 231 19.96 -15.29 1.42
N PRO A 232 19.36 -16.19 0.61
CA PRO A 232 17.93 -16.50 0.67
C PRO A 232 17.45 -16.91 2.06
N LYS A 233 18.34 -17.53 2.85
CA LYS A 233 18.06 -18.03 4.21
C LYS A 233 18.27 -16.99 5.32
N LYS A 234 18.85 -15.80 5.06
CA LYS A 234 19.17 -14.80 6.10
C LYS A 234 17.96 -13.98 6.59
N GLY A 235 16.74 -14.32 6.17
CA GLY A 235 15.50 -13.76 6.73
C GLY A 235 15.46 -12.23 6.67
N SER A 236 15.39 -11.66 5.47
CA SER A 236 15.24 -10.19 5.29
C SER A 236 13.80 -9.70 5.47
N LYS A 237 12.92 -10.52 6.06
CA LYS A 237 11.53 -10.16 6.35
C LYS A 237 11.18 -10.45 7.80
N TRP A 238 10.50 -9.53 8.47
CA TRP A 238 9.80 -9.80 9.72
C TRP A 238 8.31 -9.66 9.50
N MET A 239 7.55 -10.66 9.94
CA MET A 239 6.09 -10.55 10.02
C MET A 239 5.69 -9.38 10.91
N LEU A 240 4.60 -8.71 10.58
CA LEU A 240 4.24 -7.45 11.21
C LEU A 240 3.90 -7.63 12.70
N GLN A 241 3.40 -8.80 13.08
CA GLN A 241 3.19 -9.15 14.49
C GLN A 241 4.48 -9.13 15.30
N ARG A 242 5.54 -9.77 14.78
CA ARG A 242 6.87 -9.76 15.42
C ARG A 242 7.44 -8.35 15.49
N PHE A 243 7.24 -7.57 14.42
CA PHE A 243 7.66 -6.17 14.37
C PHE A 243 6.98 -5.31 15.46
N ARG A 244 5.64 -5.42 15.60
CA ARG A 244 4.87 -4.69 16.62
C ARG A 244 5.31 -5.08 18.03
N GLN A 245 5.52 -6.37 18.30
CA GLN A 245 6.01 -6.86 19.59
C GLN A 245 7.40 -6.31 19.94
N TYR A 246 8.32 -6.30 18.96
CA TYR A 246 9.65 -5.73 19.13
C TYR A 246 9.58 -4.24 19.48
N LEU A 247 8.80 -3.45 18.73
CA LEU A 247 8.63 -2.03 19.03
C LEU A 247 8.00 -1.81 20.41
N ALA A 248 7.00 -2.60 20.79
CA ALA A 248 6.30 -2.44 22.07
C ALA A 248 7.24 -2.74 23.24
N SER A 249 8.11 -3.73 23.08
CA SER A 249 9.14 -4.08 24.05
C SER A 249 10.20 -2.98 24.20
N LYS A 250 10.54 -2.27 23.10
CA LYS A 250 11.61 -1.27 23.07
C LYS A 250 11.15 0.14 23.45
N HIS A 251 9.95 0.54 23.06
CA HIS A 251 9.43 1.92 23.19
C HIS A 251 8.19 2.03 24.08
N GLY A 252 7.67 0.91 24.56
CA GLY A 252 6.44 0.85 25.34
C GLY A 252 5.18 0.77 24.46
N PRO A 253 4.08 0.21 24.99
CA PRO A 253 2.87 -0.06 24.23
C PRO A 253 2.16 1.22 23.75
N GLN A 254 2.20 2.31 24.51
CA GLN A 254 1.51 3.57 24.17
C GLN A 254 2.11 4.25 22.93
N ALA A 255 3.44 4.28 22.83
CA ALA A 255 4.14 4.83 21.67
C ALA A 255 3.83 4.03 20.40
N VAL A 256 3.78 2.70 20.52
CA VAL A 256 3.42 1.81 19.42
C VAL A 256 1.96 1.96 19.03
N GLU A 257 1.03 2.10 19.97
CA GLU A 257 -0.38 2.36 19.64
C GLU A 257 -0.53 3.67 18.85
N THR A 258 0.21 4.71 19.23
CA THR A 258 0.22 5.99 18.50
C THR A 258 0.76 5.83 17.08
N LEU A 259 1.89 5.15 16.92
CA LEU A 259 2.47 4.86 15.60
C LEU A 259 1.48 4.13 14.68
N PHE A 260 0.80 3.10 15.17
CA PHE A 260 -0.14 2.32 14.36
C PHE A 260 -1.43 3.11 14.06
N ARG A 261 -1.89 3.96 14.99
CA ARG A 261 -2.96 4.92 14.72
C ARG A 261 -2.58 5.94 13.64
N ASP A 262 -1.33 6.40 13.64
CA ASP A 262 -0.83 7.31 12.61
C ASP A 262 -0.75 6.61 11.24
N MET A 263 -0.46 5.30 11.20
CA MET A 263 -0.58 4.50 9.96
C MET A 263 -2.03 4.38 9.49
N ASP A 264 -2.99 4.16 10.38
CA ASP A 264 -4.42 4.13 10.00
C ASP A 264 -4.83 5.45 9.33
N ASN A 265 -4.38 6.58 9.90
CA ASN A 265 -4.60 7.90 9.31
C ASN A 265 -3.98 8.01 7.91
N ILE A 266 -2.78 7.48 7.67
CA ILE A 266 -2.18 7.42 6.32
C ILE A 266 -3.14 6.73 5.35
N PHE A 267 -3.58 5.52 5.68
CA PHE A 267 -4.41 4.69 4.81
C PHE A 267 -5.76 5.36 4.50
N ILE A 268 -6.43 5.93 5.50
CA ILE A 268 -7.72 6.59 5.28
C ILE A 268 -7.55 7.87 4.47
N LYS A 269 -6.61 8.75 4.85
CA LYS A 269 -6.44 10.04 4.18
C LYS A 269 -5.94 9.89 2.75
N SER A 270 -5.12 8.87 2.46
CA SER A 270 -4.73 8.56 1.07
C SER A 270 -5.93 8.12 0.22
N LEU A 271 -6.78 7.24 0.74
CA LEU A 271 -8.00 6.81 0.04
C LEU A 271 -9.01 7.96 -0.15
N GLN A 272 -9.22 8.79 0.87
CA GLN A 272 -10.09 9.97 0.79
C GLN A 272 -9.59 10.99 -0.24
N SER A 273 -8.26 11.13 -0.41
CA SER A 273 -7.68 12.08 -1.37
C SER A 273 -8.03 11.79 -2.83
N VAL A 274 -8.37 10.53 -3.12
CA VAL A 274 -8.73 10.04 -4.46
C VAL A 274 -10.20 9.65 -4.57
N GLN A 275 -10.98 9.67 -3.48
CA GLN A 275 -12.36 9.20 -3.44
C GLN A 275 -13.27 9.85 -4.49
N LYS A 276 -13.11 11.16 -4.74
CA LYS A 276 -13.89 11.89 -5.75
C LYS A 276 -13.36 11.76 -7.18
N VAL A 277 -12.19 11.14 -7.36
CA VAL A 277 -11.49 11.04 -8.66
C VAL A 277 -11.52 9.62 -9.20
N ILE A 278 -11.45 8.61 -8.33
CA ILE A 278 -11.54 7.22 -8.75
C ILE A 278 -12.96 6.93 -9.24
N ILE A 279 -13.03 6.29 -10.41
CA ILE A 279 -14.26 5.80 -11.01
C ILE A 279 -14.62 4.53 -10.26
N SER A 280 -15.54 4.67 -9.30
CA SER A 280 -16.05 3.55 -8.52
C SER A 280 -17.06 2.77 -9.36
N ASP A 281 -16.73 1.52 -9.66
CA ASP A 281 -17.58 0.59 -10.39
C ASP A 281 -17.91 -0.61 -9.49
N LYS A 282 -19.16 -1.09 -9.53
CA LYS A 282 -19.64 -2.19 -8.67
C LYS A 282 -18.96 -3.52 -8.96
N HIS A 283 -18.42 -3.71 -10.16
CA HIS A 283 -17.70 -4.91 -10.52
C HIS A 283 -16.26 -4.90 -9.95
N CYS A 284 -15.76 -3.74 -9.53
CA CYS A 284 -14.36 -3.57 -9.18
C CYS A 284 -14.12 -3.63 -7.67
N PHE A 285 -13.06 -4.31 -7.28
CA PHE A 285 -12.41 -4.16 -5.99
C PHE A 285 -10.91 -4.02 -6.22
N GLU A 286 -10.14 -3.65 -5.19
CA GLU A 286 -8.72 -3.46 -5.35
C GLU A 286 -7.96 -3.82 -4.08
N LEU A 287 -6.95 -4.68 -4.21
CA LEU A 287 -6.07 -5.06 -3.11
C LEU A 287 -4.76 -4.26 -3.20
N TYR A 288 -4.71 -3.13 -2.50
CA TYR A 288 -3.53 -2.29 -2.46
C TYR A 288 -2.45 -2.84 -1.53
N GLY A 289 -1.18 -2.73 -1.96
CA GLY A 289 0.00 -2.85 -1.11
C GLY A 289 0.59 -1.48 -0.78
N TYR A 290 0.51 -1.06 0.48
CA TYR A 290 1.10 0.16 0.99
C TYR A 290 2.54 -0.07 1.45
N ASP A 291 3.43 0.85 1.07
CA ASP A 291 4.83 0.87 1.48
C ASP A 291 5.04 2.02 2.46
N ILE A 292 5.29 1.69 3.74
CA ILE A 292 5.45 2.65 4.83
C ILE A 292 6.89 2.62 5.35
N LEU A 293 7.51 3.78 5.50
CA LEU A 293 8.78 3.94 6.21
C LEU A 293 8.53 4.54 7.59
N ILE A 294 9.23 4.09 8.62
CA ILE A 294 9.21 4.71 9.94
C ILE A 294 10.53 5.45 10.14
N ASP A 295 10.48 6.68 10.62
CA ASP A 295 11.69 7.44 10.99
C ASP A 295 12.10 7.22 12.46
N GLN A 296 13.26 7.76 12.83
CA GLN A 296 13.83 7.61 14.17
C GLN A 296 12.90 8.09 15.30
N ASP A 297 11.98 9.02 14.99
CA ASP A 297 11.04 9.65 15.93
C ASP A 297 9.70 8.88 15.97
N LEU A 298 9.65 7.67 15.40
CA LEU A 298 8.47 6.83 15.27
C LEU A 298 7.34 7.48 14.46
N LYS A 299 7.67 8.36 13.52
CA LYS A 299 6.69 8.88 12.57
C LYS A 299 6.61 7.97 11.33
N PRO A 300 5.41 7.50 10.93
CA PRO A 300 5.24 6.76 9.70
C PRO A 300 5.13 7.69 8.48
N TRP A 301 5.71 7.25 7.37
CA TRP A 301 5.75 7.96 6.10
C TRP A 301 5.27 7.06 4.96
N LEU A 302 4.35 7.55 4.14
CA LEU A 302 3.92 6.90 2.91
C LEU A 302 4.99 7.04 1.83
N LEU A 303 5.50 5.91 1.33
CA LEU A 303 6.44 5.88 0.22
C LEU A 303 5.76 5.70 -1.13
N GLU A 304 4.89 4.69 -1.23
CA GLU A 304 4.12 4.36 -2.44
C GLU A 304 2.92 3.46 -2.11
N VAL A 305 1.96 3.40 -3.04
CA VAL A 305 0.81 2.48 -3.02
C VAL A 305 0.82 1.67 -4.31
N ASN A 306 0.66 0.35 -4.22
CA ASN A 306 0.74 -0.57 -5.34
C ASN A 306 -0.62 -1.26 -5.57
N ALA A 307 -1.19 -1.20 -6.79
CA ALA A 307 -2.44 -1.88 -7.18
C ALA A 307 -2.27 -3.40 -7.34
N SER A 308 -1.11 -3.85 -7.83
CA SER A 308 -0.79 -5.27 -7.99
C SER A 308 0.40 -5.64 -7.11
N PRO A 309 0.25 -5.71 -5.78
CA PRO A 309 1.34 -6.11 -4.92
C PRO A 309 1.81 -7.53 -5.28
N SER A 310 3.12 -7.77 -5.28
CA SER A 310 3.66 -9.09 -5.65
C SER A 310 3.09 -10.21 -4.76
N LEU A 311 2.38 -11.14 -5.40
CA LEU A 311 1.82 -12.34 -4.79
C LEU A 311 2.74 -13.57 -4.92
N THR A 312 3.91 -13.44 -5.54
CA THR A 312 4.87 -14.54 -5.61
C THR A 312 5.53 -14.76 -4.24
N ALA A 313 5.42 -15.97 -3.70
CA ALA A 313 6.04 -16.31 -2.43
C ALA A 313 7.56 -16.53 -2.56
N SER A 314 8.31 -16.03 -1.57
CA SER A 314 9.77 -16.14 -1.47
C SER A 314 10.25 -17.02 -0.31
N SER A 315 9.38 -17.33 0.64
CA SER A 315 9.59 -18.23 1.77
C SER A 315 8.25 -18.90 2.12
N GLN A 316 8.29 -19.91 2.99
CA GLN A 316 7.07 -20.57 3.49
C GLN A 316 6.16 -19.59 4.25
N GLU A 317 6.71 -18.75 5.12
CA GLU A 317 5.96 -17.71 5.84
C GLU A 317 5.30 -16.70 4.87
N ASP A 318 6.02 -16.30 3.81
CA ASP A 318 5.49 -15.39 2.78
C ASP A 318 4.40 -16.07 1.93
N TYR A 319 4.51 -17.39 1.70
CA TYR A 319 3.47 -18.19 1.05
C TYR A 319 2.21 -18.23 1.92
N GLU A 320 2.34 -18.62 3.19
CA GLU A 320 1.21 -18.71 4.13
C GLU A 320 0.48 -17.38 4.30
N LEU A 321 1.22 -16.28 4.45
CA LEU A 321 0.65 -14.93 4.52
C LEU A 321 -0.18 -14.61 3.27
N LYS A 322 0.39 -14.82 2.08
CA LYS A 322 -0.25 -14.45 0.81
C LYS A 322 -1.44 -15.34 0.49
N THR A 323 -1.35 -16.64 0.76
CA THR A 323 -2.48 -17.55 0.63
C THR A 323 -3.62 -17.14 1.56
N CYS A 324 -3.33 -16.89 2.85
CA CYS A 324 -4.36 -16.42 3.80
C CYS A 324 -4.96 -15.07 3.38
N LEU A 325 -4.14 -14.13 2.92
CA LEU A 325 -4.56 -12.82 2.44
C LEU A 325 -5.56 -12.97 1.28
N LEU A 326 -5.21 -13.77 0.28
CA LEU A 326 -6.03 -13.99 -0.91
C LEU A 326 -7.33 -14.74 -0.59
N GLU A 327 -7.26 -15.79 0.24
CA GLU A 327 -8.46 -16.48 0.73
C GLU A 327 -9.42 -15.50 1.42
N ASP A 328 -8.89 -14.64 2.29
CA ASP A 328 -9.67 -13.65 3.03
C ASP A 328 -10.17 -12.52 2.13
N THR A 329 -9.42 -12.13 1.08
CA THR A 329 -9.90 -11.18 0.07
C THR A 329 -11.13 -11.74 -0.61
N LEU A 330 -11.08 -13.00 -1.05
CA LEU A 330 -12.23 -13.66 -1.66
C LEU A 330 -13.38 -13.89 -0.67
N HIS A 331 -13.11 -14.02 0.64
CA HIS A 331 -14.17 -14.03 1.67
C HIS A 331 -14.86 -12.66 1.80
N VAL A 332 -14.13 -11.55 1.65
CA VAL A 332 -14.70 -10.20 1.71
C VAL A 332 -15.44 -9.83 0.41
N VAL A 333 -14.91 -10.24 -0.75
CA VAL A 333 -15.59 -10.08 -2.05
C VAL A 333 -16.91 -10.86 -2.06
N ASP A 334 -16.94 -12.01 -1.39
CA ASP A 334 -18.13 -12.79 -1.07
C ASP A 334 -18.96 -13.23 -2.29
N MET A 335 -18.29 -13.81 -3.30
CA MET A 335 -18.96 -14.39 -4.47
C MET A 335 -19.99 -15.47 -4.10
N GLU A 336 -19.85 -16.12 -2.94
CA GLU A 336 -20.77 -17.17 -2.49
C GLU A 336 -21.93 -16.66 -1.62
N ALA A 337 -22.11 -15.34 -1.49
CA ALA A 337 -23.18 -14.70 -0.72
C ALA A 337 -23.34 -15.31 0.70
N ARG A 338 -22.21 -15.39 1.41
CA ARG A 338 -22.16 -15.92 2.78
C ARG A 338 -22.36 -14.83 3.82
N LEU A 339 -21.90 -13.61 3.56
CA LEU A 339 -21.89 -12.52 4.52
C LEU A 339 -23.25 -11.81 4.61
N THR A 340 -23.49 -11.14 5.74
CA THR A 340 -24.70 -10.33 6.00
C THR A 340 -24.52 -8.86 5.59
N GLY A 341 -23.28 -8.43 5.35
CA GLY A 341 -22.92 -7.05 5.07
C GLY A 341 -22.65 -6.20 6.32
N ARG A 342 -22.83 -6.76 7.52
CA ARG A 342 -22.62 -6.08 8.82
C ARG A 342 -21.30 -6.46 9.50
N GLU A 343 -20.53 -7.34 8.88
CA GLU A 343 -19.29 -7.85 9.44
C GLU A 343 -18.27 -6.71 9.61
N LYS A 344 -17.78 -6.54 10.84
CA LYS A 344 -16.61 -5.68 11.10
C LYS A 344 -15.29 -6.41 10.86
N ARG A 345 -15.33 -7.73 10.70
CA ARG A 345 -14.16 -8.59 10.54
C ARG A 345 -14.46 -9.78 9.65
N VAL A 346 -13.55 -10.09 8.73
CA VAL A 346 -13.62 -11.27 7.86
C VAL A 346 -12.21 -11.83 7.69
N GLY A 347 -11.94 -12.98 8.31
CA GLY A 347 -10.60 -13.56 8.38
C GLY A 347 -9.60 -12.61 9.03
N GLY A 348 -8.52 -12.35 8.31
CA GLY A 348 -7.50 -11.36 8.68
C GLY A 348 -7.85 -9.91 8.33
N PHE A 349 -8.98 -9.64 7.65
CA PHE A 349 -9.40 -8.27 7.36
C PHE A 349 -10.24 -7.67 8.50
N ASP A 350 -9.91 -6.43 8.87
CA ASP A 350 -10.74 -5.58 9.70
C ASP A 350 -11.36 -4.45 8.86
N LEU A 351 -12.67 -4.26 8.97
CA LEU A 351 -13.35 -3.15 8.32
C LEU A 351 -12.94 -1.85 9.01
N MET A 352 -12.13 -1.04 8.33
CA MET A 352 -11.62 0.21 8.91
C MET A 352 -12.53 1.40 8.58
N TRP A 353 -13.19 1.36 7.42
CA TRP A 353 -14.04 2.44 6.93
C TRP A 353 -15.24 1.89 6.14
N ASN A 354 -16.44 2.39 6.45
CA ASN A 354 -17.68 2.08 5.74
C ASN A 354 -18.55 3.34 5.70
N ASP A 355 -18.27 4.20 4.71
CA ASP A 355 -18.76 5.58 4.60
C ASP A 355 -18.55 6.46 5.84
N GLY A 356 -17.64 6.02 6.70
CA GLY A 356 -17.34 6.59 8.00
C GLY A 356 -16.38 5.67 8.74
N PRO A 357 -15.70 6.18 9.77
CA PRO A 357 -14.76 5.36 10.52
C PRO A 357 -15.53 4.29 11.31
N VAL A 358 -15.03 3.05 11.30
CA VAL A 358 -15.67 1.93 12.02
C VAL A 358 -15.00 1.74 13.39
N SER A 359 -15.79 1.80 14.46
CA SER A 359 -15.31 1.59 15.83
C SER A 359 -15.20 0.11 16.19
N ARG A 360 -14.21 -0.24 17.01
CA ARG A 360 -14.10 -1.58 17.64
C ARG A 360 -15.31 -1.88 18.52
N ASP A 361 -15.82 -0.89 19.23
CA ASP A 361 -16.87 -1.09 20.22
C ASP A 361 -18.25 -1.30 19.57
N GLU A 362 -19.08 -2.10 20.23
CA GLU A 362 -20.49 -2.28 19.87
C GLU A 362 -21.32 -1.20 20.56
N GLY A 363 -21.28 0.02 20.05
CA GLY A 363 -22.12 1.12 20.49
C GLY A 363 -22.28 2.19 19.41
N PRO A 364 -23.37 2.97 19.39
CA PRO A 364 -23.48 4.12 18.51
C PRO A 364 -22.32 5.09 18.82
N PRO A 365 -21.68 5.69 17.79
CA PRO A 365 -20.63 6.68 18.03
C PRO A 365 -21.24 7.83 18.83
N ASP A 366 -20.68 8.08 20.01
CA ASP A 366 -21.14 9.16 20.88
C ASP A 366 -20.96 10.49 20.14
N LEU A 367 -22.07 11.15 19.81
CA LEU A 367 -22.07 12.41 19.05
C LEU A 367 -21.58 13.60 19.90
N SER A 368 -21.29 13.36 21.18
CA SER A 368 -20.74 14.35 22.12
C SER A 368 -19.27 14.08 22.46
N GLY A 369 -18.37 14.62 21.64
CA GLY A 369 -16.99 14.89 22.04
C GLY A 369 -15.96 13.83 21.63
N MET A 370 -14.84 14.29 21.08
CA MET A 370 -13.67 13.52 20.65
C MET A 370 -12.90 12.87 21.82
N GLY A 371 -13.55 11.99 22.58
CA GLY A 371 -12.93 11.19 23.62
C GLY A 371 -13.11 9.70 23.33
N ASN A 372 -12.06 9.07 22.76
CA ASN A 372 -11.90 7.62 22.58
C ASN A 372 -12.64 6.93 21.42
N PHE A 373 -12.68 7.54 20.22
CA PHE A 373 -12.94 6.72 19.02
C PHE A 373 -11.76 5.77 18.77
N VAL A 374 -11.97 4.47 18.95
CA VAL A 374 -10.95 3.43 18.68
C VAL A 374 -11.24 2.78 17.33
N THR A 375 -10.36 3.00 16.36
CA THR A 375 -10.45 2.42 15.01
C THR A 375 -10.47 0.89 15.08
N ASN A 376 -11.37 0.28 14.30
CA ASN A 376 -11.44 -1.17 14.13
C ASN A 376 -10.31 -1.70 13.25
N THR A 377 -9.08 -1.58 13.74
CA THR A 377 -7.85 -1.99 13.06
C THR A 377 -6.97 -2.76 14.03
N HIS A 378 -6.50 -3.94 13.69
CA HIS A 378 -5.65 -4.76 14.57
C HIS A 378 -4.33 -5.11 13.88
N LEU A 379 -3.81 -4.16 13.11
CA LEU A 379 -2.59 -4.31 12.32
C LEU A 379 -1.40 -4.72 13.20
N GLY A 380 -0.79 -5.87 12.93
CA GLY A 380 0.31 -6.42 13.72
C GLY A 380 -0.08 -6.93 15.11
N CYS A 381 -1.37 -7.01 15.45
CA CYS A 381 -1.83 -7.71 16.66
C CYS A 381 -1.83 -9.23 16.47
N VAL A 382 -2.17 -9.97 17.53
CA VAL A 382 -2.38 -11.42 17.44
C VAL A 382 -3.45 -11.74 16.41
N ASN A 383 -3.10 -12.57 15.44
CA ASN A 383 -4.00 -12.96 14.36
C ASN A 383 -4.81 -14.21 14.72
N ASP A 384 -6.08 -14.03 15.09
CA ASP A 384 -7.06 -15.07 15.42
C ASP A 384 -7.87 -15.57 14.22
N ARG A 385 -7.41 -15.32 12.97
CA ARG A 385 -8.07 -15.66 11.70
C ARG A 385 -8.83 -17.00 11.72
N LYS A 386 -8.14 -18.11 12.06
CA LYS A 386 -8.74 -19.45 12.03
C LYS A 386 -9.91 -19.62 13.01
N LYS A 387 -9.87 -18.93 14.15
CA LYS A 387 -10.97 -18.94 15.12
C LYS A 387 -12.12 -18.07 14.62
N GLN A 388 -11.79 -16.86 14.12
CA GLN A 388 -12.77 -15.91 13.60
C GLN A 388 -13.56 -16.49 12.41
N LEU A 389 -12.91 -17.09 11.41
CA LEU A 389 -13.61 -17.65 10.24
C LEU A 389 -14.52 -18.81 10.62
N ARG A 390 -14.07 -19.67 11.56
CA ARG A 390 -14.89 -20.77 12.08
C ARG A 390 -16.14 -20.23 12.76
N GLN A 391 -16.00 -19.24 13.64
CA GLN A 391 -17.13 -18.64 14.32
C GLN A 391 -18.09 -17.97 13.34
N LEU A 392 -17.58 -17.18 12.40
CA LEU A 392 -18.36 -16.47 11.38
C LEU A 392 -19.20 -17.44 10.54
N PHE A 393 -18.57 -18.45 9.92
CA PHE A 393 -19.32 -19.34 9.03
C PHE A 393 -20.22 -20.33 9.79
N CYS A 394 -19.87 -20.74 11.01
CA CYS A 394 -20.79 -21.51 11.85
C CYS A 394 -22.04 -20.71 12.23
N SER A 395 -21.90 -19.44 12.65
CA SER A 395 -23.06 -18.62 13.03
C SER A 395 -23.98 -18.37 11.85
N LEU A 396 -23.43 -18.13 10.66
CA LEU A 396 -24.20 -17.89 9.44
C LEU A 396 -24.98 -19.13 8.99
N GLN A 397 -24.40 -20.33 9.15
CA GLN A 397 -25.11 -21.58 8.88
C GLN A 397 -26.28 -21.81 9.86
N VAL A 398 -26.10 -21.47 11.14
CA VAL A 398 -27.18 -21.57 12.14
C VAL A 398 -28.30 -20.59 11.83
N GLN A 399 -27.98 -19.33 11.46
CA GLN A 399 -28.98 -18.34 11.07
C GLN A 399 -29.77 -18.76 9.83
N LYS A 400 -29.10 -19.24 8.76
CA LYS A 400 -29.78 -19.76 7.56
C LYS A 400 -30.71 -20.95 7.86
N LYS A 401 -30.36 -21.81 8.82
CA LYS A 401 -31.22 -22.92 9.27
C LYS A 401 -32.41 -22.48 10.13
N ALA A 402 -32.32 -21.34 10.81
CA ALA A 402 -33.40 -20.80 11.64
C ALA A 402 -34.38 -19.91 10.85
N SER A 403 -33.99 -19.45 9.66
CA SER A 403 -34.81 -18.64 8.76
C SER A 403 -35.55 -19.44 7.67
N ASN A 404 -35.28 -20.75 7.58
CA ASN A 404 -36.02 -21.74 6.80
C ASN A 404 -36.89 -22.57 7.74
#